data_AF-A0A5J5EXV6-F1
#
_entry.id   AF-A0A5J5EXV6-F1
#
_cell.length_a   1.000
_cell.length_b   1.000
_cell.length_c   1.000
_cell.angle_alpha   90.00
_cell.angle_beta   90.00
_cell.angle_gamma   90.00
#
_symmetry.space_group_name_H-M   'P 1'
#
loop_
_entity.id
_entity.type
_entity.pdbx_description
1 polymer ?
#
loop_
_entity_poly.entity_id
_entity_poly.type
_entity_poly.pdbx_seq_one_letter_code
_entity_poly.pdbx_strand_id
1 'polypeptide(L)'
;MSYPMTELNTRALNRHTNGDGDGGGDTETEREYDRLRELARTEGAKRSSCLQRSQAAYQSGDKAAAHQLSQQGKAHARQMEAYNRQARDFIFRANNADQAEDTIDLHGLYVEEAGEILEQRIKAATARGDEGLHVIVGRGNHSQGGVRKLAPAVESVCGELGLRFRQEENAGRIYVWLRPGTGGDHVLPPGWDGHGGQQQQQLSAGYPQQHHGQQQQQPDVVGEAVAKVSHSFFKKLGECCVIM
;
A
#
# COMPACT_ATOMS: atom_id res chain seq x y z
N MET A 1 13.94 16.40 6.73
CA MET A 1 13.32 15.53 7.76
C MET A 1 13.65 14.09 7.40
N SER A 2 14.37 13.39 8.28
CA SER A 2 14.59 11.95 8.20
C SER A 2 13.30 11.27 8.63
N TYR A 3 12.60 10.65 7.68
CA TYR A 3 11.44 9.84 8.01
C TYR A 3 11.92 8.70 8.92
N PRO A 4 11.32 8.50 10.11
CA PRO A 4 11.55 7.30 10.88
C PRO A 4 10.94 6.15 10.08
N MET A 5 11.79 5.44 9.35
CA MET A 5 11.50 4.12 8.79
C MET A 5 11.18 3.22 9.98
N THR A 6 9.92 3.23 10.42
CA THR A 6 9.57 2.56 11.66
C THR A 6 9.72 1.07 11.41
N GLU A 7 10.53 0.42 12.24
CA GLU A 7 10.78 -1.01 12.17
C GLU A 7 9.46 -1.79 12.21
N LEU A 8 9.21 -2.50 11.12
CA LEU A 8 8.12 -3.46 11.07
C LEU A 8 8.72 -4.85 11.08
N ASN A 9 8.51 -5.48 12.25
CA ASN A 9 8.46 -6.92 12.45
C ASN A 9 9.82 -7.63 12.46
N THR A 10 10.17 -8.26 13.58
CA THR A 10 11.33 -9.17 13.68
C THR A 10 11.04 -10.59 13.16
N ARG A 11 9.86 -10.83 12.55
CA ARG A 11 9.56 -12.08 11.84
C ARG A 11 8.77 -11.82 10.56
N ALA A 12 9.48 -11.79 9.44
CA ALA A 12 8.96 -11.38 8.14
C ALA A 12 8.11 -12.46 7.42
N LEU A 13 8.02 -13.67 8.00
CA LEU A 13 7.21 -14.79 7.53
C LEU A 13 6.03 -15.12 8.47
N ASN A 14 4.89 -15.50 7.87
CA ASN A 14 3.60 -15.78 8.56
C ASN A 14 3.31 -17.29 8.66
N ARG A 15 4.30 -18.15 8.34
CA ARG A 15 4.13 -19.60 8.39
C ARG A 15 4.16 -20.07 9.86
N HIS A 16 3.01 -20.54 10.35
CA HIS A 16 2.90 -21.25 11.62
C HIS A 16 3.54 -22.64 11.48
N THR A 17 4.73 -22.85 12.03
CA THR A 17 5.24 -24.21 12.25
C THR A 17 4.61 -24.75 13.54
N ASN A 18 3.60 -25.60 13.39
CA ASN A 18 3.22 -26.53 14.45
C ASN A 18 4.24 -27.68 14.42
N GLY A 19 5.04 -27.82 15.49
CA GLY A 19 5.72 -29.06 15.90
C GLY A 19 6.55 -29.83 14.88
N ASP A 20 7.85 -29.95 15.18
CA ASP A 20 8.72 -31.07 14.76
C ASP A 20 9.05 -31.18 13.26
N GLY A 21 10.02 -30.40 12.80
CA GLY A 21 10.66 -30.66 11.50
C GLY A 21 11.61 -29.57 11.02
N ASP A 22 12.92 -29.85 11.08
CA ASP A 22 14.02 -29.30 10.25
C ASP A 22 13.84 -27.88 9.68
N GLY A 23 14.03 -26.87 10.55
CA GLY A 23 13.84 -25.44 10.25
C GLY A 23 15.01 -24.78 9.50
N GLY A 24 15.27 -25.21 8.26
CA GLY A 24 16.32 -24.63 7.40
C GLY A 24 15.83 -23.47 6.50
N GLY A 25 14.69 -23.64 5.82
CA GLY A 25 14.26 -22.76 4.71
C GLY A 25 13.66 -21.41 5.13
N ASP A 26 12.89 -21.37 6.22
CA ASP A 26 12.29 -20.12 6.72
C ASP A 26 13.38 -19.15 7.22
N THR A 27 14.53 -19.67 7.66
CA THR A 27 15.65 -18.85 8.15
C THR A 27 16.41 -18.12 7.03
N GLU A 28 16.50 -18.70 5.82
CA GLU A 28 17.22 -18.06 4.71
C GLU A 28 16.43 -16.87 4.16
N THR A 29 15.11 -17.02 4.05
CA THR A 29 14.21 -15.96 3.60
C THR A 29 14.17 -14.81 4.62
N GLU A 30 14.04 -15.11 5.91
CA GLU A 30 14.13 -14.10 6.96
C GLU A 30 15.49 -13.38 6.94
N ARG A 31 16.61 -14.11 6.80
CA ARG A 31 17.96 -13.52 6.72
C ARG A 31 18.15 -12.60 5.54
N GLU A 32 17.68 -12.99 4.34
CA GLU A 32 17.84 -12.14 3.16
C GLU A 32 16.95 -10.90 3.25
N TYR A 33 15.73 -11.01 3.77
CA TYR A 33 14.88 -9.86 4.08
C TYR A 33 15.57 -8.90 5.06
N ASP A 34 16.07 -9.41 6.18
CA ASP A 34 16.73 -8.62 7.21
C ASP A 34 17.99 -7.94 6.65
N ARG A 35 18.77 -8.66 5.83
CA ARG A 35 19.94 -8.11 5.15
C ARG A 35 19.56 -6.96 4.22
N LEU A 36 18.52 -7.11 3.40
CA LEU A 36 18.08 -6.06 2.48
C LEU A 36 17.57 -4.82 3.24
N ARG A 37 16.81 -5.02 4.33
CA ARG A 37 16.38 -3.91 5.20
C ARG A 37 17.56 -3.26 5.90
N GLU A 38 18.56 -4.01 6.34
CA GLU A 38 19.76 -3.47 6.96
C GLU A 38 20.60 -2.63 5.99
N LEU A 39 20.75 -3.08 4.74
CA LEU A 39 21.39 -2.31 3.68
C LEU A 39 20.65 -0.99 3.42
N ALA A 40 19.32 -1.03 3.37
CA ALA A 40 18.50 0.18 3.26
C ALA A 40 18.72 1.14 4.45
N ARG A 41 18.72 0.62 5.69
CA ARG A 41 18.99 1.42 6.91
C ARG A 41 20.37 2.07 6.86
N THR A 42 21.39 1.31 6.46
CA THR A 42 22.76 1.80 6.30
C THR A 42 22.85 2.94 5.29
N GLU A 43 22.21 2.80 4.12
CA GLU A 43 22.15 3.87 3.12
C GLU A 43 21.35 5.08 3.61
N GLY A 44 20.27 4.86 4.38
CA GLY A 44 19.50 5.92 5.04
C GLY A 44 20.32 6.73 6.07
N ALA A 45 21.18 6.07 6.83
CA ALA A 45 22.11 6.72 7.75
C ALA A 45 23.13 7.59 7.01
N LYS A 46 23.73 7.06 5.93
CA LYS A 46 24.65 7.82 5.05
C LYS A 46 23.97 9.04 4.43
N ARG A 47 22.75 8.87 3.90
CA ARG A 47 21.92 9.97 3.39
C ARG A 47 21.72 11.06 4.44
N SER A 48 21.35 10.67 5.66
CA SER A 48 21.09 11.63 6.75
C SER A 48 22.35 12.40 7.14
N SER A 49 23.51 11.72 7.19
CA SER A 49 24.81 12.36 7.41
C SER A 49 25.15 13.36 6.29
N CYS A 50 24.98 12.98 5.02
CA CYS A 50 25.20 13.88 3.89
C CYS A 50 24.30 15.13 3.95
N LEU A 51 23.03 14.97 4.32
CA LEU A 51 22.09 16.09 4.45
C LEU A 51 22.49 17.05 5.57
N GLN A 52 22.84 16.52 6.76
CA GLN A 52 23.30 17.34 7.88
C GLN A 52 24.56 18.14 7.51
N ARG A 53 25.54 17.48 6.88
CA ARG A 53 26.79 18.12 6.44
C ARG A 53 26.56 19.14 5.32
N SER A 54 25.67 18.83 4.37
CA SER A 54 25.28 19.75 3.29
C SER A 54 24.65 21.02 3.85
N GLN A 55 23.78 20.89 4.85
CA GLN A 55 23.15 22.02 5.53
C GLN A 55 24.17 22.88 6.28
N ALA A 56 25.12 22.27 6.98
CA ALA A 56 26.20 22.99 7.66
C ALA A 56 27.10 23.75 6.67
N ALA A 57 27.49 23.12 5.55
CA ALA A 57 28.29 23.77 4.50
C ALA A 57 27.55 24.95 3.84
N TYR A 58 26.24 24.82 3.64
CA TYR A 58 25.41 25.91 3.13
C TYR A 58 25.37 27.09 4.11
N GLN A 59 25.20 26.81 5.40
CA GLN A 59 25.19 27.83 6.46
C GLN A 59 26.54 28.54 6.61
N SER A 60 27.66 27.86 6.34
CA SER A 60 28.99 28.47 6.33
C SER A 60 29.34 29.18 5.01
N GLY A 61 28.42 29.26 4.05
CA GLY A 61 28.62 29.92 2.76
C GLY A 61 29.36 29.09 1.71
N ASP A 62 29.75 27.84 2.01
CA ASP A 62 30.40 26.94 1.05
C ASP A 62 29.35 26.22 0.20
N LYS A 63 28.87 26.94 -0.82
CA LYS A 63 27.84 26.45 -1.75
C LYS A 63 28.33 25.25 -2.59
N ALA A 64 29.63 25.17 -2.87
CA ALA A 64 30.19 24.08 -3.68
C ALA A 64 30.18 22.76 -2.90
N ALA A 65 30.69 22.77 -1.67
CA ALA A 65 30.64 21.61 -0.78
C ALA A 65 29.19 21.22 -0.46
N ALA A 66 28.31 22.20 -0.20
CA ALA A 66 26.89 21.93 0.03
C ALA A 66 26.23 21.21 -1.15
N HIS A 67 26.52 21.63 -2.38
CA HIS A 67 26.01 20.99 -3.59
C HIS A 67 26.52 19.55 -3.73
N GLN A 68 27.84 19.34 -3.59
CA GLN A 68 28.43 18.00 -3.68
C GLN A 68 27.84 17.03 -2.66
N LEU A 69 27.72 17.44 -1.39
CA LEU A 69 27.12 16.64 -0.33
C LEU A 69 25.63 16.37 -0.58
N SER A 70 24.90 17.32 -1.15
CA SER A 70 23.50 17.12 -1.57
C SER A 70 23.39 16.03 -2.64
N GLN A 71 24.26 16.06 -3.65
CA GLN A 71 24.26 15.05 -4.72
C GLN A 71 24.63 13.65 -4.19
N GLN A 72 25.59 13.56 -3.26
CA GLN A 72 25.91 12.32 -2.56
C GLN A 72 24.70 11.82 -1.74
N GLY A 73 24.03 12.71 -1.00
CA GLY A 73 22.82 12.37 -0.27
C GLY A 73 21.71 11.82 -1.16
N LYS A 74 21.51 12.39 -2.37
CA LYS A 74 20.57 11.85 -3.36
C LYS A 74 20.99 10.47 -3.89
N ALA A 75 22.28 10.21 -4.05
CA ALA A 75 22.77 8.89 -4.45
C ALA A 75 22.48 7.83 -3.38
N HIS A 76 22.72 8.14 -2.11
CA HIS A 76 22.36 7.26 -0.99
C HIS A 76 20.83 7.07 -0.88
N ALA A 77 20.04 8.11 -1.14
CA ALA A 77 18.57 7.98 -1.18
C ALA A 77 18.10 6.97 -2.23
N ARG A 78 18.64 7.04 -3.45
CA ARG A 78 18.32 6.09 -4.52
C ARG A 78 18.70 4.64 -4.16
N GLN A 79 19.85 4.45 -3.52
CA GLN A 79 20.27 3.12 -3.07
C GLN A 79 19.39 2.58 -1.95
N MET A 80 19.06 3.41 -0.96
CA MET A 80 18.10 3.07 0.10
C MET A 80 16.76 2.63 -0.48
N GLU A 81 16.20 3.40 -1.42
CA GLU A 81 14.94 3.07 -2.10
C GLU A 81 15.05 1.76 -2.89
N ALA A 82 16.18 1.50 -3.55
CA ALA A 82 16.41 0.25 -4.28
C ALA A 82 16.42 -0.97 -3.34
N TYR A 83 17.12 -0.90 -2.21
CA TYR A 83 17.15 -1.98 -1.23
C TYR A 83 15.80 -2.19 -0.54
N ASN A 84 15.07 -1.12 -0.22
CA ASN A 84 13.70 -1.25 0.30
C ASN A 84 12.78 -1.94 -0.70
N ARG A 85 12.84 -1.55 -1.97
CA ARG A 85 12.06 -2.19 -3.04
C ARG A 85 12.39 -3.67 -3.17
N GLN A 86 13.67 -4.02 -3.11
CA GLN A 86 14.10 -5.43 -3.12
C GLN A 86 13.54 -6.20 -1.91
N ALA A 87 13.65 -5.64 -0.70
CA ALA A 87 13.11 -6.26 0.51
C ALA A 87 11.58 -6.47 0.42
N ARG A 88 10.87 -5.42 -0.01
CA ARG A 88 9.41 -5.42 -0.25
C ARG A 88 9.02 -6.53 -1.22
N ASP A 89 9.61 -6.54 -2.41
CA ASP A 89 9.25 -7.47 -3.48
C ASP A 89 9.66 -8.92 -3.12
N PHE A 90 10.72 -9.10 -2.35
CA PHE A 90 11.16 -10.40 -1.86
C PHE A 90 10.15 -10.98 -0.87
N ILE A 91 9.82 -10.23 0.19
CA ILE A 91 8.96 -10.75 1.25
C ILE A 91 7.51 -10.88 0.80
N PHE A 92 7.03 -9.95 -0.02
CA PHE A 92 5.70 -10.04 -0.61
C PHE A 92 5.54 -11.32 -1.44
N ARG A 93 6.51 -11.63 -2.31
CA ARG A 93 6.48 -12.86 -3.10
C ARG A 93 6.54 -14.11 -2.23
N ALA A 94 7.43 -14.14 -1.24
CA ALA A 94 7.56 -15.28 -0.35
C ALA A 94 6.25 -15.57 0.43
N ASN A 95 5.60 -14.53 0.95
CA ASN A 95 4.39 -14.66 1.74
C ASN A 95 3.14 -15.00 0.92
N ASN A 96 3.12 -14.60 -0.36
CA ASN A 96 1.97 -14.77 -1.24
C ASN A 96 2.10 -15.96 -2.21
N ALA A 97 3.22 -16.68 -2.22
CA ALA A 97 3.47 -17.79 -3.14
C ALA A 97 2.42 -18.92 -3.02
N ASP A 98 2.00 -19.22 -1.79
CA ASP A 98 1.06 -20.32 -1.48
C ASP A 98 -0.33 -19.81 -1.04
N GLN A 99 -0.62 -18.52 -1.22
CA GLN A 99 -1.90 -17.93 -0.79
C GLN A 99 -2.99 -18.17 -1.82
N ALA A 100 -4.24 -18.23 -1.34
CA ALA A 100 -5.41 -18.31 -2.19
C ALA A 100 -5.60 -17.01 -3.00
N GLU A 101 -6.31 -17.11 -4.13
CA GLU A 101 -6.56 -15.97 -5.04
C GLU A 101 -7.44 -14.87 -4.43
N ASP A 102 -8.12 -15.12 -3.32
CA ASP A 102 -8.91 -14.16 -2.54
C ASP A 102 -8.16 -13.68 -1.28
N THR A 103 -6.88 -14.02 -1.16
CA THR A 103 -6.05 -13.68 -0.01
C THR A 103 -4.85 -12.84 -0.46
N ILE A 104 -4.43 -11.93 0.41
CA ILE A 104 -3.19 -11.18 0.27
C ILE A 104 -2.50 -11.06 1.62
N ASP A 105 -1.22 -11.39 1.66
CA ASP A 105 -0.37 -11.25 2.83
C ASP A 105 0.53 -10.01 2.71
N LEU A 106 0.28 -9.02 3.58
CA LEU A 106 1.00 -7.75 3.64
C LEU A 106 1.95 -7.68 4.83
N HIS A 107 2.09 -8.77 5.60
CA HIS A 107 2.92 -8.71 6.78
C HIS A 107 4.41 -8.57 6.42
N GLY A 108 5.15 -7.86 7.27
CA GLY A 108 6.57 -7.54 7.01
C GLY A 108 6.77 -6.38 6.02
N LEU A 109 5.72 -5.87 5.38
CA LEU A 109 5.81 -4.67 4.55
C LEU A 109 5.75 -3.40 5.38
N TYR A 110 6.38 -2.33 4.88
CA TYR A 110 6.20 -0.97 5.40
C TYR A 110 4.78 -0.47 5.16
N VAL A 111 4.30 0.44 6.01
CA VAL A 111 2.91 0.91 5.97
C VAL A 111 2.58 1.49 4.59
N GLU A 112 3.50 2.29 4.05
CA GLU A 112 3.38 2.88 2.72
C GLU A 112 3.40 1.80 1.63
N GLU A 113 4.29 0.82 1.74
CA GLU A 113 4.40 -0.29 0.80
C GLU A 113 3.11 -1.16 0.78
N ALA A 114 2.57 -1.45 1.97
CA ALA A 114 1.35 -2.23 2.14
C ALA A 114 0.13 -1.51 1.59
N GLY A 115 0.03 -0.19 1.78
CA GLY A 115 -1.05 0.63 1.23
C GLY A 115 -1.08 0.58 -0.29
N GLU A 116 0.06 0.85 -0.94
CA GLU A 116 0.17 0.79 -2.41
C GLU A 116 -0.23 -0.58 -2.98
N ILE A 117 0.25 -1.65 -2.36
CA ILE A 117 -0.04 -3.02 -2.80
C ILE A 117 -1.51 -3.37 -2.57
N LEU A 118 -2.09 -2.98 -1.43
CA LEU A 118 -3.49 -3.24 -1.12
C LEU A 118 -4.43 -2.53 -2.10
N GLU A 119 -4.18 -1.26 -2.41
CA GLU A 119 -4.98 -0.50 -3.39
C GLU A 119 -5.00 -1.19 -4.76
N GLN A 120 -3.83 -1.60 -5.24
CA GLN A 120 -3.71 -2.33 -6.51
C GLN A 120 -4.45 -3.66 -6.47
N ARG A 121 -4.34 -4.39 -5.35
CA ARG A 121 -4.99 -5.69 -5.16
C ARG A 121 -6.50 -5.57 -5.15
N ILE A 122 -7.05 -4.59 -4.43
CA ILE A 122 -8.48 -4.28 -4.38
C ILE A 122 -8.97 -3.96 -5.78
N LYS A 123 -8.30 -3.06 -6.50
CA LYS A 123 -8.67 -2.70 -7.88
C LYS A 123 -8.73 -3.93 -8.80
N ALA A 124 -7.73 -4.80 -8.73
CA ALA A 124 -7.69 -6.02 -9.52
C ALA A 124 -8.80 -7.01 -9.14
N ALA A 125 -9.05 -7.20 -7.84
CA ALA A 125 -10.08 -8.11 -7.33
C ALA A 125 -11.49 -7.62 -7.67
N THR A 126 -11.76 -6.32 -7.52
CA THR A 126 -13.03 -5.70 -7.96
C THR A 126 -13.23 -5.84 -9.47
N ALA A 127 -12.19 -5.64 -10.28
CA ALA A 127 -12.27 -5.81 -11.73
C ALA A 127 -12.55 -7.25 -12.17
N ARG A 128 -12.10 -8.25 -11.40
CA ARG A 128 -12.47 -9.67 -11.60
C ARG A 128 -13.87 -10.00 -11.11
N GLY A 129 -14.47 -9.12 -10.31
CA GLY A 129 -15.76 -9.34 -9.68
C GLY A 129 -15.68 -10.19 -8.42
N ASP A 130 -14.55 -10.25 -7.71
CA ASP A 130 -14.43 -11.00 -6.46
C ASP A 130 -15.40 -10.44 -5.39
N GLU A 131 -15.89 -11.30 -4.49
CA GLU A 131 -16.86 -10.88 -3.45
C GLU A 131 -16.17 -10.16 -2.28
N GLY A 132 -14.95 -10.57 -1.96
CA GLY A 132 -14.15 -9.99 -0.91
C GLY A 132 -12.69 -10.40 -1.00
N LEU A 133 -11.89 -9.88 -0.07
CA LEU A 133 -10.46 -10.07 0.00
C LEU A 133 -10.05 -10.27 1.46
N HIS A 134 -9.37 -11.37 1.76
CA HIS A 134 -8.71 -11.62 3.03
C HIS A 134 -7.33 -10.94 3.04
N VAL A 135 -7.15 -9.95 3.90
CA VAL A 135 -5.90 -9.20 4.06
C VAL A 135 -5.21 -9.62 5.35
N ILE A 136 -4.02 -10.21 5.25
CA ILE A 136 -3.20 -10.57 6.40
C ILE A 136 -2.26 -9.40 6.72
N VAL A 137 -2.42 -8.83 7.92
CA VAL A 137 -1.60 -7.71 8.42
C VAL A 137 -0.60 -8.14 9.50
N GLY A 138 -0.72 -9.37 9.98
CA GLY A 138 0.10 -9.94 11.05
C GLY A 138 -0.43 -9.63 12.45
N ARG A 139 -0.05 -10.46 13.43
CA ARG A 139 -0.58 -10.41 14.81
C ARG A 139 -0.03 -9.26 15.66
N GLY A 140 1.08 -8.66 15.26
CA GLY A 140 1.71 -7.54 15.99
C GLY A 140 2.55 -7.93 17.20
N ASN A 141 2.69 -9.22 17.51
CA ASN A 141 3.44 -9.70 18.68
C ASN A 141 4.94 -9.31 18.66
N HIS A 142 5.45 -8.83 17.52
CA HIS A 142 6.86 -8.55 17.30
C HIS A 142 7.10 -7.19 16.62
N SER A 143 6.10 -6.32 16.55
CA SER A 143 6.34 -4.93 16.15
C SER A 143 7.09 -4.20 17.26
N GLN A 144 7.96 -3.26 16.90
CA GLN A 144 8.70 -2.47 17.88
C GLN A 144 7.69 -1.69 18.76
N GLY A 145 7.62 -2.02 20.04
CA GLY A 145 6.64 -1.47 20.98
C GLY A 145 5.25 -2.13 21.00
N GLY A 146 5.05 -3.27 20.31
CA GLY A 146 3.78 -4.01 20.30
C GLY A 146 2.64 -3.33 19.54
N VAL A 147 2.93 -2.26 18.79
CA VAL A 147 1.93 -1.50 18.03
C VAL A 147 1.69 -2.17 16.67
N ARG A 148 0.46 -2.62 16.41
CA ARG A 148 0.02 -3.06 15.08
C ARG A 148 -0.12 -1.84 14.17
N LYS A 149 0.90 -1.49 13.38
CA LYS A 149 0.85 -0.34 12.46
C LYS A 149 0.17 -0.63 11.12
N LEU A 150 0.22 -1.88 10.66
CA LEU A 150 -0.39 -2.28 9.38
C LEU A 150 -1.92 -2.34 9.44
N ALA A 151 -2.49 -2.87 10.53
CA ALA A 151 -3.94 -2.92 10.71
C ALA A 151 -4.63 -1.54 10.54
N PRO A 152 -4.26 -0.48 11.28
CA PRO A 152 -4.90 0.83 11.11
C PRO A 152 -4.63 1.45 9.74
N ALA A 153 -3.51 1.15 9.09
CA ALA A 153 -3.23 1.61 7.74
C ALA A 153 -4.17 0.96 6.70
N VAL A 154 -4.38 -0.36 6.80
CA VAL A 154 -5.33 -1.09 5.95
C VAL A 154 -6.77 -0.60 6.18
N GLU A 155 -7.15 -0.36 7.43
CA GLU A 155 -8.46 0.20 7.79
C GLU A 155 -8.66 1.59 7.18
N SER A 156 -7.62 2.43 7.20
CA SER A 156 -7.64 3.76 6.57
C SER A 156 -7.84 3.67 5.06
N VAL A 157 -7.09 2.80 4.36
CA VAL A 157 -7.25 2.59 2.92
C VAL A 157 -8.66 2.11 2.58
N CYS A 158 -9.20 1.17 3.36
CA CYS A 158 -10.57 0.69 3.17
C CYS A 158 -11.59 1.82 3.38
N GLY A 159 -11.43 2.64 4.43
CA GLY A 159 -12.30 3.78 4.71
C GLY A 159 -12.31 4.82 3.60
N GLU A 160 -11.15 5.10 3.00
CA GLU A 160 -11.02 6.05 1.88
C GLU A 160 -11.64 5.55 0.58
N LEU A 161 -11.58 4.24 0.35
CA LEU A 161 -12.25 3.58 -0.77
C LEU A 161 -13.75 3.33 -0.49
N GLY A 162 -14.24 3.71 0.71
CA GLY A 162 -15.60 3.47 1.17
C GLY A 162 -15.91 1.99 1.45
N LEU A 163 -14.91 1.12 1.41
CA LEU A 163 -15.07 -0.33 1.53
C LEU A 163 -15.38 -0.71 2.97
N ARG A 164 -16.27 -1.69 3.11
CA ARG A 164 -16.54 -2.29 4.41
C ARG A 164 -15.45 -3.31 4.71
N PHE A 165 -15.07 -3.38 5.97
CA PHE A 165 -14.10 -4.35 6.44
C PHE A 165 -14.48 -4.87 7.83
N ARG A 166 -13.99 -6.06 8.16
CA ARG A 166 -14.11 -6.67 9.49
C ARG A 166 -12.76 -7.22 9.89
N GLN A 167 -12.33 -6.83 11.07
CA GLN A 167 -11.14 -7.42 11.68
C GLN A 167 -11.50 -8.79 12.27
N GLU A 168 -10.73 -9.80 11.93
CA GLU A 168 -10.77 -11.10 12.59
C GLU A 168 -9.80 -11.03 13.78
N GLU A 169 -10.34 -10.68 14.94
CA GLU A 169 -9.56 -10.56 16.17
C GLU A 169 -8.76 -11.84 16.43
N ASN A 170 -7.49 -11.69 16.83
CA ASN A 170 -6.51 -12.75 17.11
C ASN A 170 -5.88 -13.47 15.89
N ALA A 171 -6.43 -13.33 14.68
CA ALA A 171 -5.85 -13.92 13.47
C ALA A 171 -4.81 -13.01 12.79
N GLY A 172 -4.82 -11.70 13.08
CA GLY A 172 -4.02 -10.73 12.33
C GLY A 172 -4.50 -10.59 10.88
N ARG A 173 -5.82 -10.76 10.66
CA ARG A 173 -6.48 -10.74 9.36
C ARG A 173 -7.64 -9.75 9.34
N ILE A 174 -7.88 -9.16 8.19
CA ILE A 174 -8.99 -8.24 7.92
C ILE A 174 -9.69 -8.74 6.66
N TYR A 175 -10.98 -8.99 6.75
CA TYR A 175 -11.79 -9.28 5.57
C TYR A 175 -12.34 -7.97 5.01
N VAL A 176 -12.17 -7.74 3.71
CA VAL A 176 -12.65 -6.56 2.98
C VAL A 176 -13.73 -7.01 2.00
N TRP A 177 -14.90 -6.41 2.06
CA TRP A 177 -15.96 -6.65 1.08
C TRP A 177 -15.75 -5.79 -0.15
N LEU A 178 -15.79 -6.40 -1.34
CA LEU A 178 -15.52 -5.73 -2.61
C LEU A 178 -16.78 -5.48 -3.45
N ARG A 179 -17.88 -6.17 -3.15
CA ARG A 179 -19.16 -5.99 -3.85
C ARG A 179 -20.17 -5.17 -3.03
N PRO A 180 -20.97 -4.32 -3.69
CA PRO A 180 -22.13 -3.69 -3.08
C PRO A 180 -23.18 -4.74 -2.66
N GLY A 181 -23.78 -4.57 -1.47
CA GLY A 181 -24.90 -5.40 -1.01
C GLY A 181 -24.52 -6.64 -0.20
N THR A 182 -23.32 -7.19 -0.37
CA THR A 182 -22.74 -8.18 0.55
C THR A 182 -22.25 -7.46 1.81
N GLY A 183 -23.15 -7.22 2.77
CA GLY A 183 -22.83 -6.60 4.07
C GLY A 183 -23.57 -5.30 4.44
N GLY A 184 -24.60 -4.90 3.65
CA GLY A 184 -25.47 -3.75 3.91
C GLY A 184 -24.94 -2.41 3.38
N ASP A 185 -25.75 -1.75 2.56
CA ASP A 185 -25.63 -0.43 1.87
C ASP A 185 -24.22 0.20 1.79
N HIS A 186 -23.68 0.26 0.57
CA HIS A 186 -22.44 0.96 0.20
C HIS A 186 -22.78 2.10 -0.75
N VAL A 187 -22.23 3.29 -0.51
CA VAL A 187 -22.20 4.42 -1.46
C VAL A 187 -20.85 4.34 -2.16
N LEU A 188 -20.85 3.91 -3.43
CA LEU A 188 -19.68 4.00 -4.28
C LEU A 188 -19.28 5.48 -4.45
N PRO A 189 -17.98 5.81 -4.59
CA PRO A 189 -17.56 7.16 -4.95
C PRO A 189 -18.23 7.58 -6.28
N PRO A 190 -18.62 8.86 -6.44
CA PRO A 190 -19.33 9.31 -7.65
C PRO A 190 -18.50 9.04 -8.91
N GLY A 191 -19.07 8.27 -9.85
CA GLY A 191 -18.45 7.97 -11.15
C GLY A 191 -18.15 6.49 -11.42
N TRP A 192 -18.50 5.58 -10.51
CA TRP A 192 -18.37 4.12 -10.69
C TRP A 192 -19.74 3.43 -10.83
N ASP A 193 -20.63 3.99 -11.66
CA ASP A 193 -21.91 3.35 -11.95
C ASP A 193 -21.73 2.25 -13.00
N GLY A 194 -21.74 1.00 -12.53
CA GLY A 194 -21.85 -0.18 -13.39
C GLY A 194 -23.23 -0.23 -14.06
N HIS A 195 -23.27 0.07 -15.36
CA HIS A 195 -24.45 -0.17 -16.20
C HIS A 195 -24.71 -1.69 -16.32
N GLY A 196 -25.51 -2.21 -15.39
CA GLY A 196 -26.07 -3.56 -15.41
C GLY A 196 -27.59 -3.52 -15.21
N GLY A 197 -28.30 -2.76 -16.03
CA GLY A 197 -29.76 -2.70 -15.99
C GLY A 197 -30.38 -3.95 -16.61
N GLN A 198 -30.97 -4.81 -15.78
CA GLN A 198 -31.99 -5.75 -16.21
C GLN A 198 -33.20 -4.97 -16.72
N GLN A 199 -33.59 -5.17 -17.98
CA GLN A 199 -34.83 -4.64 -18.53
C GLN A 199 -35.87 -5.77 -18.59
N GLN A 200 -36.79 -5.76 -17.63
CA GLN A 200 -38.02 -6.53 -17.70
C GLN A 200 -39.07 -5.74 -18.51
N GLN A 201 -39.77 -6.49 -19.34
CA GLN A 201 -40.71 -6.12 -20.39
C GLN A 201 -42.05 -5.60 -19.83
N GLN A 202 -42.60 -4.51 -20.41
CA GLN A 202 -44.05 -4.34 -20.65
C GLN A 202 -44.34 -3.18 -21.63
N LEU A 203 -45.40 -3.37 -22.43
CA LEU A 203 -45.77 -2.67 -23.66
C LEU A 203 -46.58 -1.38 -23.45
N SER A 204 -46.42 -0.36 -24.33
CA SER A 204 -47.49 0.19 -25.22
C SER A 204 -47.10 1.51 -25.94
N ALA A 205 -47.26 1.48 -27.28
CA ALA A 205 -47.54 2.49 -28.32
C ALA A 205 -47.24 4.02 -28.17
N GLY A 206 -46.57 4.60 -29.20
CA GLY A 206 -46.93 5.93 -29.75
C GLY A 206 -45.81 6.87 -30.28
N TYR A 207 -45.64 6.93 -31.61
CA TYR A 207 -45.08 7.98 -32.51
C TYR A 207 -43.58 8.42 -32.48
N PRO A 208 -42.97 8.76 -33.65
CA PRO A 208 -41.54 9.08 -33.76
C PRO A 208 -41.24 10.58 -33.89
N GLN A 209 -40.10 11.03 -33.34
CA GLN A 209 -39.46 12.29 -33.72
C GLN A 209 -37.93 12.11 -33.77
N GLN A 210 -37.35 12.51 -34.91
CA GLN A 210 -35.91 12.52 -35.17
C GLN A 210 -35.21 13.67 -34.44
N HIS A 211 -34.04 13.43 -33.85
CA HIS A 211 -33.01 14.45 -33.65
C HIS A 211 -31.59 13.86 -33.78
N HIS A 212 -30.76 14.54 -34.57
CA HIS A 212 -29.31 14.34 -34.71
C HIS A 212 -28.55 14.80 -33.46
N GLY A 213 -27.46 14.11 -33.12
CA GLY A 213 -26.48 14.55 -32.12
C GLY A 213 -25.13 13.87 -32.31
N GLN A 214 -24.09 14.68 -32.47
CA GLN A 214 -22.72 14.32 -32.82
C GLN A 214 -22.03 13.36 -31.83
N GLN A 215 -21.19 12.48 -32.38
CA GLN A 215 -20.27 11.61 -31.66
C GLN A 215 -18.98 12.40 -31.36
N GLN A 216 -18.83 12.90 -30.14
CA GLN A 216 -17.54 13.38 -29.62
C GLN A 216 -16.84 12.24 -28.89
N GLN A 217 -15.64 11.91 -29.37
CA GLN A 217 -14.70 10.99 -28.74
C GLN A 217 -14.29 11.55 -27.37
N GLN A 218 -14.57 10.80 -26.29
CA GLN A 218 -14.14 11.17 -24.93
C GLN A 218 -12.70 10.68 -24.67
N PRO A 219 -11.86 11.47 -23.98
CA PRO A 219 -10.52 11.07 -23.58
C PRO A 219 -10.54 10.19 -22.31
N ASP A 220 -9.52 9.33 -22.17
CA ASP A 220 -9.31 8.37 -21.07
C ASP A 220 -9.20 9.03 -19.68
N VAL A 221 -10.33 9.20 -18.98
CA VAL A 221 -10.42 9.78 -17.62
C VAL A 221 -10.01 8.84 -16.48
N VAL A 222 -9.76 7.56 -16.77
CA VAL A 222 -9.46 6.52 -15.76
C VAL A 222 -8.10 6.75 -15.09
N GLY A 223 -7.17 7.43 -15.76
CA GLY A 223 -5.85 7.74 -15.21
C GLY A 223 -5.85 8.88 -14.18
N GLU A 224 -6.81 9.80 -14.25
CA GLU A 224 -6.71 11.08 -13.53
C GLU A 224 -7.27 11.02 -12.10
N ALA A 225 -8.30 10.21 -11.84
CA ALA A 225 -8.85 10.04 -10.49
C ALA A 225 -7.91 9.26 -9.57
N VAL A 226 -7.25 8.22 -10.09
CA VAL A 226 -6.25 7.44 -9.35
C VAL A 226 -5.02 8.30 -9.02
N ALA A 227 -4.59 9.16 -9.95
CA ALA A 227 -3.47 10.07 -9.72
C ALA A 227 -3.75 11.17 -8.67
N LYS A 228 -5.01 11.62 -8.52
CA LYS A 228 -5.40 12.66 -7.55
C LYS A 228 -5.51 12.13 -6.11
N VAL A 229 -5.92 10.88 -5.93
CA VAL A 229 -6.03 10.23 -4.60
C VAL A 229 -4.64 9.88 -4.06
N SER A 230 -3.73 9.41 -4.92
CA SER A 230 -2.32 9.15 -4.57
C SER A 230 -1.56 10.39 -4.05
N HIS A 231 -2.07 11.62 -4.18
CA HIS A 231 -1.39 12.81 -3.66
C HIS A 231 -1.97 13.30 -2.31
N SER A 232 -3.17 12.85 -1.94
CA SER A 232 -3.90 13.35 -0.76
C SER A 232 -3.65 12.51 0.49
N PHE A 233 -3.51 11.19 0.34
CA PHE A 233 -3.16 10.27 1.43
C PHE A 233 -1.77 10.56 2.02
N PHE A 234 -0.77 10.72 1.14
CA PHE A 234 0.62 10.97 1.54
C PHE A 234 0.88 12.40 2.04
N LYS A 235 -0.03 13.36 1.80
CA LYS A 235 0.04 14.70 2.41
C LYS A 235 -0.55 14.74 3.82
N LYS A 236 -1.69 14.07 4.06
CA LYS A 236 -2.36 14.10 5.37
C LYS A 236 -1.58 13.36 6.47
N LEU A 237 -0.82 12.32 6.13
CA LEU A 237 0.10 11.68 7.06
C LEU A 237 1.37 12.52 7.35
N GLY A 238 1.62 13.58 6.57
CA GLY A 238 2.73 14.52 6.76
C GLY A 238 2.43 15.72 7.66
N GLU A 239 1.17 15.98 8.02
CA GLU A 239 0.77 17.22 8.74
C GLU A 239 0.47 17.02 10.24
N CYS A 240 0.57 15.81 10.79
CA CYS A 240 0.28 15.55 12.22
C CYS A 240 1.49 15.53 13.17
N CYS A 241 2.68 15.99 12.75
CA CYS A 241 3.85 16.14 13.64
C CYS A 241 4.49 17.54 13.57
N VAL A 242 3.68 18.60 13.55
CA VAL A 242 4.12 19.94 13.93
C VAL A 242 3.43 20.31 15.25
N ILE A 243 4.02 19.87 16.36
CA ILE A 243 3.93 20.61 17.62
C ILE A 243 5.39 20.84 18.05
N MET A 244 5.69 22.14 18.14
CA MET A 244 6.88 22.88 18.62
C MET A 244 7.99 22.08 19.30
#